data_AF-A0A2R6ASS2-F1
#
_entry.id   AF-A0A2R6ASS2-F1
#
_cell.length_a   1.000
_cell.length_b   1.000
_cell.length_c   1.000
_cell.angle_alpha   90.00
_cell.angle_beta   90.00
_cell.angle_gamma   90.00
#
_symmetry.space_group_name_H-M   'P 1'
#
loop_
_entity.id
_entity.type
_entity.pdbx_description
1 polymer ?
#
loop_
_entity_poly.entity_id
_entity_poly.type
_entity_poly.pdbx_seq_one_letter_code
_entity_poly.pdbx_strand_id
1 'polypeptide(L)'
;MGRLDAGWHGCNNGEVKRLKFAGTPISPEEWRNESVFFKKEEFDLKYAWDTGYAIAKFLEGLKAGKILGVKCNRCERILVPPRMFCEKCFRKVDEWVTLRDTGTVNTFSVSYVNNDASRREKPLVVAVIEIHGASPGMGILHVLGEVEPSRVRVGMQVKAVWKPENERVGAITDIAYFKPIEVM
;
A
#
# COMPACT_ATOMS: atom_id res chain seq x y z
N MET A 1 26.13 21.59 -9.35
CA MET A 1 24.94 20.91 -8.76
C MET A 1 23.91 20.75 -9.87
N GLY A 2 24.06 19.80 -10.79
CA GLY A 2 23.86 18.37 -10.51
C GLY A 2 22.40 18.00 -10.79
N ARG A 3 21.92 18.25 -12.02
CA ARG A 3 20.67 17.65 -12.52
C ARG A 3 20.97 16.15 -12.59
N LEU A 4 20.31 15.36 -11.76
CA LEU A 4 20.39 13.91 -11.86
C LEU A 4 19.50 13.48 -13.01
N ASP A 5 20.17 13.02 -14.05
CA ASP A 5 19.63 12.46 -15.25
C ASP A 5 18.97 11.13 -14.87
N ALA A 6 17.66 11.14 -14.65
CA ALA A 6 16.88 9.91 -14.63
C ALA A 6 16.77 9.40 -16.09
N GLY A 7 17.90 8.93 -16.61
CA GLY A 7 18.02 8.28 -17.89
C GLY A 7 17.20 7.01 -17.90
N TRP A 8 16.02 7.07 -18.51
CA TRP A 8 15.37 5.91 -19.09
C TRP A 8 16.27 5.40 -20.24
N HIS A 9 17.28 4.61 -19.88
CA HIS A 9 18.18 3.94 -20.82
C HIS A 9 17.44 2.77 -21.47
N GLY A 10 16.54 3.07 -22.41
CA GLY A 10 15.77 2.04 -23.11
C GLY A 10 14.94 2.49 -24.30
N CYS A 11 14.86 3.79 -24.61
CA CYS A 11 14.28 4.23 -25.87
C CYS A 11 15.38 4.31 -26.93
N ASN A 12 15.35 3.34 -27.83
CA ASN A 12 16.17 3.20 -29.02
C ASN A 12 16.55 4.55 -29.67
N ASN A 13 17.82 4.66 -30.08
CA ASN A 13 18.36 5.63 -31.04
C ASN A 13 17.76 5.50 -32.46
N GLY A 14 16.48 5.14 -32.58
CA GLY A 14 15.74 5.26 -33.83
C GLY A 14 15.21 6.67 -33.93
N GLU A 15 15.50 7.37 -35.02
CA GLU A 15 14.75 8.57 -35.40
C GLU A 15 13.25 8.23 -35.30
N VAL A 16 12.57 8.81 -34.32
CA VAL A 16 11.11 8.67 -34.20
C VAL A 16 10.54 9.37 -35.42
N LYS A 17 10.28 8.60 -36.50
CA LYS A 17 9.57 9.08 -37.67
C LYS A 17 8.21 9.56 -37.19
N ARG A 18 8.06 10.88 -37.01
CA ARG A 18 6.75 11.49 -36.80
C ARG A 18 5.94 11.20 -38.05
N LEU A 19 5.01 10.25 -37.92
CA LEU A 19 4.02 9.99 -38.94
C LEU A 19 3.29 11.30 -39.22
N LYS A 20 3.32 11.76 -40.47
CA LYS A 20 2.50 12.91 -40.89
C LYS A 20 1.07 12.43 -41.02
N PHE A 21 0.33 12.52 -39.92
CA PHE A 21 -1.11 12.32 -39.94
C PHE A 21 -1.78 13.48 -40.66
N ALA A 22 -2.87 13.21 -41.39
CA ALA A 22 -3.72 14.25 -41.93
C ALA A 22 -4.47 14.91 -40.75
N GLY A 23 -4.00 16.07 -40.30
CA GLY A 23 -4.59 16.83 -39.21
C GLY A 23 -3.72 18.04 -38.82
N THR A 24 -4.36 19.09 -38.30
CA THR A 24 -3.66 20.25 -37.73
C THR A 24 -3.23 19.89 -36.31
N PRO A 25 -1.92 19.82 -36.01
CA PRO A 25 -1.45 19.53 -34.65
C PRO A 25 -1.81 20.70 -33.73
N ILE A 26 -2.29 20.39 -32.52
CA ILE A 26 -2.55 21.38 -31.47
C ILE A 26 -1.25 21.57 -30.67
N SER A 27 -0.78 22.81 -30.56
CA SER A 27 0.36 23.17 -29.74
C SER A 27 0.00 23.16 -28.24
N PRO A 28 0.99 23.01 -27.34
CA PRO A 28 0.75 23.14 -25.90
C PRO A 28 0.17 24.50 -25.48
N GLU A 29 0.44 25.56 -26.24
CA GLU A 29 -0.12 26.90 -26.02
C GLU A 29 -1.59 26.96 -26.45
N GLU A 30 -1.94 26.40 -27.61
CA GLU A 30 -3.33 26.31 -28.06
C GLU A 30 -4.20 25.46 -27.14
N TRP A 31 -3.63 24.40 -26.54
CA TRP A 31 -4.31 23.60 -25.51
C TRP A 31 -4.54 24.37 -24.22
N ARG A 32 -3.52 25.09 -23.73
CA ARG A 32 -3.60 25.85 -22.46
C ARG A 32 -4.49 27.08 -22.56
N ASN A 33 -4.50 27.72 -23.73
CA ASN A 33 -5.27 28.94 -23.97
C ASN A 33 -6.68 28.64 -24.50
N GLU A 34 -7.05 27.36 -24.59
CA GLU A 34 -8.37 26.91 -25.06
C GLU A 34 -8.72 27.51 -26.44
N SER A 35 -7.72 27.72 -27.31
CA SER A 35 -7.88 28.46 -28.58
C SER A 35 -8.33 27.59 -29.76
N VAL A 36 -8.66 26.33 -29.49
CA VAL A 36 -9.25 25.36 -30.42
C VAL A 36 -10.61 24.94 -29.86
N PHE A 37 -11.55 24.48 -30.70
CA PHE A 37 -12.89 24.08 -30.25
C PHE A 37 -12.81 23.08 -29.09
N PHE A 38 -13.10 23.55 -27.88
CA PHE A 38 -13.01 22.79 -26.64
C PHE A 38 -14.39 22.74 -26.00
N LYS A 39 -14.72 21.59 -25.41
CA LYS A 39 -15.92 21.43 -24.58
C LYS A 39 -15.45 20.91 -23.23
N LYS A 40 -15.44 21.80 -22.23
CA LYS A 40 -15.17 21.41 -20.84
C LYS A 40 -16.51 21.10 -20.17
N GLU A 41 -16.71 19.85 -19.81
CA GLU A 41 -17.83 19.44 -18.94
C GLU A 41 -17.28 19.05 -17.57
N GLU A 42 -17.87 19.60 -16.52
CA GLU A 42 -17.56 19.24 -15.14
C GLU A 42 -18.65 18.28 -14.66
N PHE A 43 -18.26 17.05 -14.34
CA PHE A 43 -19.17 16.04 -13.81
C PHE A 43 -19.06 15.99 -12.28
N ASP A 44 -20.17 16.23 -11.58
CA ASP A 44 -20.28 15.93 -10.14
C ASP A 44 -20.57 14.43 -9.97
N LEU A 45 -19.52 13.62 -10.03
CA LEU A 45 -19.61 12.17 -9.84
C LEU A 45 -19.85 11.85 -8.36
N LYS A 46 -21.12 11.68 -7.99
CA LYS A 46 -21.50 11.19 -6.66
C LYS A 46 -21.35 9.67 -6.60
N TYR A 47 -20.33 9.20 -5.90
CA TYR A 47 -20.12 7.79 -5.61
C TYR A 47 -20.18 7.55 -4.09
N ALA A 48 -20.75 6.41 -3.71
CA ALA A 48 -20.64 5.89 -2.35
C ALA A 48 -19.60 4.75 -2.37
N TRP A 49 -18.53 4.90 -1.59
CA TRP A 49 -17.57 3.82 -1.38
C TRP A 49 -18.05 2.95 -0.23
N ASP A 50 -18.30 1.68 -0.49
CA ASP A 50 -18.35 0.66 0.55
C ASP A 50 -17.01 -0.09 0.58
N THR A 51 -16.63 -0.54 1.77
CA THR A 51 -15.46 -1.38 1.98
C THR A 51 -15.67 -2.79 1.43
N GLY A 52 -16.92 -3.21 1.21
CA GLY A 52 -17.27 -4.55 0.77
C GLY A 52 -17.01 -5.60 1.87
N TYR A 53 -17.53 -6.81 1.68
CA TYR A 53 -17.59 -7.80 2.76
C TYR A 53 -16.22 -8.19 3.37
N ALA A 54 -15.19 -8.39 2.53
CA ALA A 54 -13.88 -8.82 3.01
C ALA A 54 -13.19 -7.74 3.85
N ILE A 55 -13.17 -6.49 3.38
CA ILE A 55 -12.51 -5.41 4.10
C ILE A 55 -13.36 -4.98 5.30
N ALA A 56 -14.69 -4.96 5.21
CA ALA A 56 -15.56 -4.70 6.36
C ALA A 56 -15.25 -5.64 7.53
N LYS A 57 -15.20 -6.95 7.27
CA LYS A 57 -14.82 -7.96 8.29
C LYS A 57 -13.40 -7.76 8.82
N PHE A 58 -12.45 -7.41 7.95
CA PHE A 58 -11.09 -7.11 8.39
C PHE A 58 -11.04 -5.92 9.36
N LEU A 59 -11.73 -4.83 9.02
CA LEU A 59 -11.80 -3.62 9.84
C LEU A 59 -12.54 -3.88 11.17
N GLU A 60 -13.62 -4.66 11.16
CA GLU A 60 -14.27 -5.16 12.39
C GLU A 60 -13.28 -5.94 13.27
N GLY A 61 -12.46 -6.80 12.66
CA GLY A 61 -11.38 -7.52 13.34
C GLY A 61 -10.37 -6.59 13.98
N LEU A 62 -9.88 -5.60 13.24
CA LEU A 62 -8.92 -4.61 13.75
C LEU A 62 -9.50 -3.82 14.92
N LYS A 63 -10.78 -3.43 14.84
CA LYS A 63 -11.49 -2.79 15.96
C LYS A 63 -11.47 -3.65 17.21
N ALA A 64 -11.65 -4.97 17.04
CA ALA A 64 -11.58 -5.95 18.12
C ALA A 64 -10.14 -6.35 18.54
N GLY A 65 -9.11 -5.71 18.01
CA GLY A 65 -7.70 -6.03 18.31
C GLY A 65 -7.22 -7.35 17.71
N LYS A 66 -7.79 -7.77 16.57
CA LYS A 66 -7.47 -9.02 15.87
C LYS A 66 -7.12 -8.76 14.42
N ILE A 67 -6.10 -9.45 13.92
CA ILE A 67 -5.80 -9.46 12.48
C ILE A 67 -6.54 -10.66 11.90
N LEU A 68 -7.48 -10.41 10.97
CA LEU A 68 -8.21 -11.47 10.28
C LEU A 68 -7.64 -11.72 8.90
N GLY A 69 -7.52 -13.00 8.54
CA GLY A 69 -7.23 -13.47 7.20
C GLY A 69 -8.33 -14.41 6.70
N VAL A 70 -8.18 -14.86 5.46
CA VAL A 70 -9.05 -15.87 4.86
C VAL A 70 -8.23 -17.02 4.30
N LYS A 71 -8.69 -18.25 4.51
CA LYS A 71 -8.03 -19.45 3.98
C LYS A 71 -8.79 -20.03 2.79
N CYS A 72 -8.03 -20.50 1.81
CA CYS A 72 -8.51 -21.30 0.69
C CYS A 72 -8.20 -22.77 0.96
N ASN A 73 -9.23 -23.62 1.07
CA ASN A 73 -9.08 -25.05 1.38
C ASN A 73 -8.64 -25.88 0.17
N ARG A 74 -8.45 -25.26 -1.00
CA ARG A 74 -7.92 -25.92 -2.20
C ARG A 74 -6.38 -25.87 -2.26
N CYS A 75 -5.79 -24.73 -1.90
CA CYS A 75 -4.34 -24.54 -1.93
C CYS A 75 -3.74 -24.25 -0.55
N GLU A 76 -4.55 -24.35 0.50
CA GLU A 76 -4.22 -24.09 1.91
C GLU A 76 -3.65 -22.69 2.18
N ARG A 77 -3.74 -21.76 1.22
CA ARG A 77 -3.22 -20.41 1.40
C ARG A 77 -4.10 -19.58 2.31
N ILE A 78 -3.46 -18.87 3.23
CA ILE A 78 -4.07 -17.90 4.14
C ILE A 78 -3.66 -16.50 3.68
N LEU A 79 -4.63 -15.67 3.33
CA LEU A 79 -4.44 -14.35 2.74
C LEU A 79 -4.72 -13.24 3.75
N VAL A 80 -3.82 -12.25 3.79
CA VAL A 80 -4.01 -10.98 4.49
C VAL A 80 -3.35 -9.85 3.67
N PRO A 81 -4.00 -8.70 3.46
CA PRO A 81 -5.42 -8.42 3.75
C PRO A 81 -6.37 -9.42 3.06
N PRO A 82 -7.54 -9.69 3.67
CA PRO A 82 -8.45 -10.72 3.16
C PRO A 82 -9.12 -10.27 1.85
N ARG A 83 -9.45 -11.26 1.01
CA ARG A 83 -10.11 -11.08 -0.29
C ARG A 83 -11.30 -12.02 -0.40
N MET A 84 -12.26 -11.72 -1.29
CA MET A 84 -13.43 -12.59 -1.49
C MET A 84 -13.13 -13.84 -2.32
N PHE A 85 -12.01 -13.88 -3.04
CA PHE A 85 -11.58 -15.01 -3.85
C PHE A 85 -10.07 -15.24 -3.73
N CYS A 86 -9.67 -16.50 -3.92
CA CYS A 86 -8.27 -16.90 -3.98
C CYS A 86 -7.70 -16.62 -5.38
N GLU A 87 -6.67 -15.78 -5.46
CA GLU A 87 -6.07 -15.37 -6.74
C GLU A 87 -5.31 -16.48 -7.47
N LYS A 88 -4.93 -17.57 -6.78
CA LYS A 88 -4.29 -18.74 -7.42
C LYS A 88 -5.30 -19.76 -7.92
N CYS A 89 -6.39 -19.96 -7.20
CA CYS A 89 -7.37 -21.00 -7.50
C CYS A 89 -8.59 -20.47 -8.26
N PHE A 90 -8.74 -19.14 -8.37
CA PHE A 90 -9.87 -18.45 -8.99
C PHE A 90 -11.24 -18.92 -8.47
N ARG A 91 -11.33 -19.15 -7.16
CA ARG A 91 -12.56 -19.56 -6.45
C ARG A 91 -12.78 -18.69 -5.23
N LYS A 92 -14.01 -18.69 -4.70
CA LYS A 92 -14.33 -18.10 -3.40
C LYS A 92 -13.43 -18.69 -2.30
N VAL A 93 -12.98 -17.85 -1.37
CA VAL A 93 -12.28 -18.29 -0.15
C VAL A 93 -13.26 -18.98 0.81
N ASP A 94 -12.76 -19.90 1.62
CA ASP A 94 -13.61 -20.87 2.32
C ASP A 94 -13.83 -20.50 3.80
N GLU A 95 -12.79 -20.06 4.52
CA GLU A 95 -12.86 -19.82 5.97
C GLU A 95 -12.16 -18.54 6.41
N TRP A 96 -12.66 -17.94 7.49
CA TRP A 96 -12.03 -16.81 8.19
C TRP A 96 -11.13 -17.34 9.29
N VAL A 97 -9.92 -16.78 9.39
CA VAL A 97 -8.93 -17.19 10.39
C VAL A 97 -8.41 -15.98 11.15
N THR A 98 -8.25 -16.13 12.47
CA THR A 98 -7.55 -15.13 13.28
C THR A 98 -6.05 -15.39 13.19
N LEU A 99 -5.31 -14.38 12.73
CA LEU A 99 -3.86 -14.41 12.60
C LEU A 99 -3.17 -13.91 13.86
N ARG A 100 -1.86 -14.13 13.96
CA ARG A 100 -1.06 -13.57 15.05
C ARG A 100 -0.91 -12.06 14.85
N ASP A 101 -0.67 -11.37 15.95
CA ASP A 101 -0.30 -9.95 15.97
C ASP A 101 1.24 -9.75 15.82
N THR A 102 1.95 -10.81 15.45
CA THR A 102 3.39 -10.80 15.19
C THR A 102 3.66 -10.97 13.71
N GLY A 103 4.82 -10.49 13.26
CA GLY A 103 5.23 -10.62 11.87
C GLY A 103 6.72 -10.44 11.69
N THR A 104 7.13 -10.53 10.43
CA THR A 104 8.51 -10.34 9.98
C THR A 104 8.57 -9.19 9.00
N VAL A 105 9.55 -8.29 9.16
CA VAL A 105 9.81 -7.23 8.18
C VAL A 105 10.27 -7.85 6.87
N ASN A 106 9.44 -7.78 5.84
CA ASN A 106 9.77 -8.24 4.48
C ASN A 106 10.62 -7.21 3.74
N THR A 107 10.21 -5.94 3.81
CA THR A 107 10.95 -4.80 3.24
C THR A 107 10.56 -3.52 3.98
N PHE A 108 11.39 -2.49 3.89
CA PHE A 108 11.15 -1.22 4.58
C PHE A 108 11.71 -0.02 3.81
N SER A 109 11.23 1.16 4.18
CA SER A 109 11.73 2.45 3.73
C SER A 109 11.81 3.43 4.90
N VAL A 110 12.85 4.25 4.92
CA VAL A 110 13.06 5.30 5.90
C VAL A 110 12.89 6.65 5.20
N SER A 111 11.79 7.34 5.49
CA SER A 111 11.52 8.65 4.91
C SER A 111 11.96 9.79 5.83
N TYR A 112 12.87 10.62 5.34
CA TYR A 112 13.32 11.86 5.98
C TYR A 112 12.57 13.11 5.48
N VAL A 113 11.62 12.93 4.56
CA VAL A 113 10.95 14.02 3.84
C VAL A 113 9.43 13.86 3.97
N ASN A 114 8.73 14.97 4.21
CA ASN A 114 7.27 15.05 4.24
C ASN A 114 6.69 15.10 2.82
N ASN A 115 5.37 14.99 2.71
CA ASN A 115 4.68 15.03 1.40
C ASN A 115 4.79 16.40 0.70
N ASP A 116 5.04 17.46 1.45
CA ASP A 116 5.28 18.83 0.97
C ASP A 116 6.77 19.10 0.67
N ALA A 117 7.60 18.06 0.60
CA ALA A 117 9.05 18.11 0.44
C ALA A 117 9.84 18.77 1.59
N SER A 118 9.19 19.13 2.71
CA SER A 118 9.90 19.64 3.88
C SER A 118 10.64 18.51 4.62
N ARG A 119 11.72 18.86 5.35
CA ARG A 119 12.48 17.88 6.12
C ARG A 119 11.71 17.48 7.39
N ARG A 120 11.67 16.18 7.69
CA ARG A 120 11.10 15.66 8.93
C ARG A 120 12.07 15.86 10.10
N GLU A 121 11.53 16.22 11.26
CA GLU A 121 12.27 16.22 12.52
C GLU A 121 12.67 14.78 12.92
N LYS A 122 11.71 13.85 12.81
CA LYS A 122 11.93 12.41 13.04
C LYS A 122 11.64 11.62 11.76
N PRO A 123 12.55 10.74 11.32
CA PRO A 123 12.31 9.92 10.15
C PRO A 123 11.12 8.97 10.38
N LEU A 124 10.32 8.79 9.34
CA LEU A 124 9.21 7.84 9.32
C LEU A 124 9.73 6.51 8.76
N VAL A 125 9.64 5.44 9.56
CA VAL A 125 9.97 4.08 9.11
C VAL A 125 8.68 3.35 8.75
N VAL A 126 8.53 3.01 7.47
CA VAL A 126 7.42 2.17 6.98
C VAL A 126 7.96 0.82 6.53
N ALA A 127 7.20 -0.25 6.76
CA ALA A 127 7.59 -1.60 6.40
C ALA A 127 6.40 -2.41 5.90
N VAL A 128 6.66 -3.32 4.96
CA VAL A 128 5.75 -4.43 4.68
C VAL A 128 6.06 -5.52 5.67
N ILE A 129 5.04 -5.90 6.44
CA ILE A 129 5.15 -6.85 7.55
C ILE A 129 4.41 -8.11 7.14
N GLU A 130 5.15 -9.18 6.88
CA GLU A 130 4.57 -10.50 6.68
C GLU A 130 4.01 -11.01 8.01
N ILE A 131 2.70 -11.26 8.05
CA ILE A 131 2.00 -11.59 9.30
C ILE A 131 2.15 -13.07 9.58
N HIS A 132 2.57 -13.42 10.79
CA HIS A 132 2.72 -14.82 11.18
C HIS A 132 1.37 -15.54 11.22
N GLY A 133 1.36 -16.75 10.65
CA GLY A 133 0.15 -17.54 10.45
C GLY A 133 -0.52 -17.29 9.09
N ALA A 134 -0.14 -16.25 8.35
CA ALA A 134 -0.50 -16.11 6.95
C ALA A 134 0.44 -16.91 6.05
N SER A 135 0.07 -17.09 4.78
CA SER A 135 0.98 -17.71 3.81
C SER A 135 2.16 -16.80 3.47
N PRO A 136 3.30 -17.37 3.02
CA PRO A 136 4.48 -16.58 2.65
C PRO A 136 4.16 -15.43 1.68
N GLY A 137 4.73 -14.26 1.95
CA GLY A 137 4.50 -13.04 1.18
C GLY A 137 3.17 -12.33 1.46
N MET A 138 2.34 -12.82 2.38
CA MET A 138 1.10 -12.14 2.79
C MET A 138 1.37 -11.25 4.01
N GLY A 139 1.11 -9.97 3.85
CA GLY A 139 1.48 -8.97 4.85
C GLY A 139 0.76 -7.64 4.67
N ILE A 140 1.00 -6.74 5.60
CA ILE A 140 0.43 -5.39 5.60
C ILE A 140 1.54 -4.34 5.59
N LEU A 141 1.30 -3.23 4.89
CA LEU A 141 2.15 -2.04 5.00
C LEU A 141 1.79 -1.31 6.29
N HIS A 142 2.76 -1.10 7.17
CA HIS A 142 2.55 -0.31 8.39
C HIS A 142 3.82 0.38 8.89
N VAL A 143 3.69 1.21 9.92
CA VAL A 143 4.76 1.97 10.56
C VAL A 143 5.50 1.10 11.57
N LEU A 144 6.83 1.21 11.61
CA LEU A 144 7.65 0.68 12.69
C LEU A 144 7.89 1.75 13.76
N GLY A 145 7.74 1.37 15.03
CA GLY A 145 8.03 2.18 16.20
C GLY A 145 8.98 1.46 17.15
N GLU A 146 9.44 2.17 18.19
CA GLU A 146 10.39 1.64 19.18
C GLU A 146 11.67 1.05 18.55
N VAL A 147 12.11 1.58 17.40
CA VAL A 147 13.31 1.14 16.69
C VAL A 147 14.03 2.32 16.05
N GLU A 148 15.34 2.38 16.26
CA GLU A 148 16.18 3.35 15.57
C GLU A 148 16.27 3.01 14.08
N PRO A 149 16.15 3.99 13.15
CA PRO A 149 16.17 3.72 11.71
C PRO A 149 17.40 2.93 11.24
N SER A 150 18.55 3.14 11.87
CA SER A 150 19.81 2.46 11.58
C SER A 150 19.82 0.97 11.97
N ARG A 151 18.88 0.53 12.81
CA ARG A 151 18.77 -0.85 13.29
C ARG A 151 17.74 -1.68 12.53
N VAL A 152 16.91 -1.04 11.71
CA VAL A 152 15.87 -1.72 10.92
C VAL A 152 16.52 -2.61 9.86
N ARG A 153 16.07 -3.85 9.75
CA ARG A 153 16.57 -4.83 8.78
C ARG A 153 15.46 -5.74 8.29
N VAL A 154 15.59 -6.22 7.05
CA VAL A 154 14.77 -7.32 6.53
C VAL A 154 14.98 -8.56 7.42
N GLY A 155 13.89 -9.28 7.70
CA GLY A 155 13.88 -10.43 8.62
C GLY A 155 13.69 -10.07 10.10
N MET A 156 13.65 -8.79 10.46
CA MET A 156 13.38 -8.36 11.84
C MET A 156 12.00 -8.83 12.30
N GLN A 157 11.97 -9.46 13.48
CA GLN A 157 10.73 -9.89 14.14
C GLN A 157 10.05 -8.71 14.81
N VAL A 158 8.75 -8.56 14.58
CA VAL A 158 7.97 -7.43 15.09
C VAL A 158 6.62 -7.86 15.64
N LYS A 159 6.07 -7.06 16.56
CA LYS A 159 4.74 -7.25 17.15
C LYS A 159 3.93 -5.97 17.07
N ALA A 160 2.64 -6.10 16.78
CA ALA A 160 1.71 -4.99 16.73
C ALA A 160 1.52 -4.39 18.14
N VAL A 161 1.59 -3.07 18.20
CA VAL A 161 1.12 -2.28 19.34
C VAL A 161 -0.23 -1.71 18.96
N TRP A 162 -1.26 -2.12 19.69
CA TRP A 162 -2.63 -1.69 19.45
C TRP A 162 -2.94 -0.42 20.22
N LYS A 163 -3.79 0.44 19.66
CA LYS A 163 -4.42 1.52 20.41
C LYS A 163 -5.25 0.97 21.58
N PRO A 164 -5.54 1.76 22.63
CA PRO A 164 -6.55 1.43 23.63
C PRO A 164 -7.88 1.02 22.97
N GLU A 165 -8.59 0.05 23.55
CA GLU A 165 -9.80 -0.53 22.94
C GLU A 165 -10.88 0.52 22.63
N ASN A 166 -11.06 1.50 23.51
CA ASN A 166 -12.00 2.61 23.35
C ASN A 166 -11.63 3.61 22.24
N GLU A 167 -10.41 3.57 21.72
CA GLU A 167 -9.95 4.44 20.64
C GLU A 167 -9.94 3.76 19.28
N ARG A 168 -10.29 2.47 19.22
CA ARG A 168 -10.30 1.69 17.97
C ARG A 168 -11.59 1.93 17.20
N VAL A 169 -11.45 2.26 15.92
CA VAL A 169 -12.58 2.71 15.07
C VAL A 169 -12.87 1.77 13.90
N GLY A 170 -12.11 0.69 13.74
CA GLY A 170 -12.15 -0.16 12.56
C GLY A 170 -11.30 0.42 11.44
N ALA A 171 -10.04 0.73 11.73
CA ALA A 171 -9.09 1.26 10.77
C ALA A 171 -7.76 0.51 10.86
N ILE A 172 -6.96 0.52 9.77
CA ILE A 172 -5.58 -0.03 9.80
C ILE A 172 -4.71 0.63 10.89
N THR A 173 -5.06 1.87 11.25
CA THR A 173 -4.42 2.65 12.32
C THR A 173 -4.91 2.31 13.73
N ASP A 174 -5.79 1.32 13.90
CA ASP A 174 -6.09 0.73 15.22
C ASP A 174 -4.89 -0.06 15.74
N ILE A 175 -4.07 -0.59 14.83
CA ILE A 175 -2.67 -0.89 15.11
C ILE A 175 -1.93 0.46 15.08
N ALA A 176 -1.39 0.90 16.22
CA ALA A 176 -0.68 2.18 16.31
C ALA A 176 0.64 2.11 15.52
N TYR A 177 1.40 1.03 15.69
CA TYR A 177 2.63 0.72 14.98
C TYR A 177 3.02 -0.74 15.27
N PHE A 178 4.05 -1.24 14.60
CA PHE A 178 4.72 -2.49 14.98
C PHE A 178 6.07 -2.18 15.61
N LYS A 179 6.44 -2.93 16.64
CA LYS A 179 7.73 -2.79 17.32
C LYS A 179 8.58 -4.04 17.24
N PRO A 180 9.91 -3.94 17.30
CA PRO A 180 10.78 -5.11 17.40
C PRO A 180 10.40 -5.99 18.57
N ILE A 181 10.45 -7.30 18.36
CA ILE A 181 10.48 -8.27 19.45
C ILE A 181 11.95 -8.44 19.80
N GLU A 182 12.36 -8.05 21.01
CA GLU A 182 13.69 -8.37 21.49
C GLU A 182 13.82 -9.90 21.53
N VAL A 183 14.75 -10.42 20.71
CA VAL A 183 15.16 -11.82 20.82
C VAL A 183 16.13 -11.85 21.99
N MET A 184 15.64 -12.29 23.15
CA MET A 184 16.49 -12.70 24.27
C MET A 184 17.46 -13.81 23.86
#